data_AF-A0A933ZU11-F1
#
_entry.id   AF-A0A933ZU11-F1
#
_cell.length_a   1.000
_cell.length_b   1.000
_cell.length_c   1.000
_cell.angle_alpha   90.00
_cell.angle_beta   90.00
_cell.angle_gamma   90.00
#
_symmetry.space_group_name_H-M   'P 1'
#
loop_
_entity.id
_entity.type
_entity.pdbx_description
1 polymer ?
#
loop_
_entity_poly.entity_id
_entity_poly.type
_entity_poly.pdbx_seq_one_letter_code
_entity_poly.pdbx_strand_id
1 'polypeptide(L)' 'MVFFKDERFAIEVKLRRGRETEKDALEQTGGYLERAGLKEGWLVLFDLRKRGLWRKKLL' A
#
# COMPACT_ATOMS: atom_id res chain seq x y z
N MET A 1 -1.32 -11.19 -4.61
CA MET A 1 -2.70 -11.02 -5.09
C MET A 1 -3.60 -11.87 -4.23
N VAL A 2 -4.72 -11.33 -3.75
CA VAL A 2 -5.67 -12.04 -2.89
C VAL A 2 -6.93 -12.32 -3.72
N PHE A 3 -7.45 -13.53 -3.61
CA PHE A 3 -8.73 -13.92 -4.21
C PHE A 3 -9.74 -14.06 -3.06
N PHE A 4 -10.89 -13.40 -3.19
CA PHE A 4 -11.98 -13.57 -2.24
C PHE A 4 -13.30 -13.62 -3.00
N LYS A 5 -14.03 -14.73 -2.82
CA LYS A 5 -15.14 -15.12 -3.70
C LYS A 5 -14.67 -15.11 -5.16
N ASP A 6 -15.41 -14.45 -6.05
CA ASP A 6 -15.13 -14.37 -7.48
C ASP A 6 -14.31 -13.13 -7.86
N GLU A 7 -13.80 -12.38 -6.88
CA GLU A 7 -13.08 -11.14 -7.09
C GLU A 7 -11.58 -11.23 -6.78
N ARG A 8 -10.81 -10.46 -7.55
CA ARG A 8 -9.36 -10.35 -7.44
C ARG A 8 -8.99 -9.01 -6.81
N PHE A 9 -8.30 -9.06 -5.69
CA PHE A 9 -7.87 -7.88 -4.95
C PHE A 9 -6.34 -7.76 -4.97
N ALA A 10 -5.86 -6.60 -5.41
CA ALA A 10 -4.46 -6.23 -5.30
C ALA A 10 -4.26 -5.39 -4.04
N ILE A 11 -3.48 -5.92 -3.10
CA ILE A 11 -3.03 -5.22 -1.91
C ILE A 11 -1.51 -5.14 -1.98
N GLU A 12 -0.99 -3.93 -2.13
CA GLU A 12 0.43 -3.63 -2.08
C GLU A 12 0.78 -3.11 -0.68
N VAL A 13 1.80 -3.69 -0.05
CA VAL A 13 2.26 -3.28 1.28
C VAL A 13 3.67 -2.74 1.17
N LYS A 14 3.86 -1.45 1.48
CA LYS A 14 5.15 -0.78 1.41
C LYS A 14 5.55 -0.18 2.74
N LEU A 15 6.86 -0.26 3.00
CA LEU A 15 7.49 0.32 4.18
C LEU A 15 8.35 1.50 3.75
N ARG A 16 7.91 2.71 4.06
CA ARG A 16 8.62 3.93 3.68
C ARG A 16 9.82 4.13 4.59
N ARG A 17 11.03 3.93 4.05
CA ARG A 17 12.31 4.05 4.78
C ARG A 17 13.15 5.27 4.39
N GLY A 18 12.85 5.93 3.27
CA GLY A 18 13.74 6.95 2.70
C GLY A 18 13.03 8.01 1.86
N ARG A 19 13.61 8.32 0.69
CA ARG A 19 13.16 9.38 -0.23
C ARG A 19 11.96 9.03 -1.10
N GLU A 20 11.57 7.75 -1.15
CA GLU A 20 10.37 7.33 -1.88
C GLU A 20 9.18 8.20 -1.48
N THR A 21 8.52 8.76 -2.49
CA THR A 21 7.34 9.59 -2.31
C THR A 21 6.08 8.73 -2.40
N GLU A 22 4.99 9.27 -1.85
CA GLU A 22 3.67 8.65 -2.02
C GLU A 22 3.29 8.56 -3.50
N LYS A 23 3.69 9.55 -4.31
CA LYS A 23 3.48 9.57 -5.75
C LYS A 23 4.19 8.40 -6.44
N ASP A 24 5.46 8.15 -6.12
CA ASP A 24 6.22 7.04 -6.72
C ASP A 24 5.57 5.69 -6.37
N ALA A 25 5.10 5.55 -5.13
CA ALA A 25 4.42 4.34 -4.68
C ALA A 25 3.06 4.14 -5.37
N LEU A 26 2.29 5.22 -5.59
CA LEU A 26 1.03 5.19 -6.32
C LEU A 26 1.23 4.85 -7.80
N GLU A 27 2.23 5.45 -8.45
CA GLU A 27 2.56 5.17 -9.85
C GLU A 27 2.97 3.71 -10.06
N GLN A 28 3.83 3.19 -9.17
CA GLN A 28 4.20 1.77 -9.20
C GLN A 28 3.00 0.86 -8.98
N THR A 29 2.11 1.19 -8.04
CA THR A 29 0.90 0.41 -7.75
C THR A 29 -0.03 0.43 -8.97
N GLY A 30 -0.23 1.59 -9.60
CA GLY A 30 -1.00 1.72 -10.84
C GLY A 30 -0.47 0.80 -11.95
N GLY A 31 0.84 0.79 -12.18
CA GLY A 31 1.45 -0.11 -13.16
C GLY A 31 1.30 -1.61 -12.82
N TYR A 32 1.15 -1.98 -11.55
CA TYR A 32 0.78 -3.35 -11.18
C TYR A 32 -0.69 -3.65 -11.48
N LEU A 33 -1.61 -2.73 -11.18
CA LEU A 33 -3.03 -2.88 -11.47
C LEU A 33 -3.29 -3.03 -12.96
N GLU A 34 -2.65 -2.19 -13.80
CA GLU A 34 -2.74 -2.27 -15.25
C GLU A 34 -2.29 -3.63 -15.77
N ARG A 35 -1.11 -4.11 -15.34
CA ARG A 35 -0.59 -5.43 -15.74
C ARG A 35 -1.45 -6.59 -15.25
N ALA A 36 -2.15 -6.42 -14.13
CA ALA A 36 -3.06 -7.41 -13.57
C ALA A 36 -4.49 -7.34 -14.16
N GLY A 37 -4.80 -6.33 -14.99
CA GLY A 37 -6.13 -6.09 -15.52
C GLY A 37 -7.14 -5.66 -14.45
N LEU A 38 -6.68 -5.04 -13.37
CA LEU A 38 -7.50 -4.60 -12.24
C LEU A 38 -7.80 -3.10 -12.36
N LYS A 39 -9.05 -2.72 -12.10
CA LYS A 39 -9.48 -1.31 -12.13
C LYS A 39 -9.15 -0.57 -10.84
N GLU A 40 -9.01 -1.30 -9.74
CA GLU A 40 -8.75 -0.75 -8.42
C GLU A 40 -7.90 -1.70 -7.56
N GLY A 41 -7.32 -1.13 -6.49
CA GLY A 41 -6.52 -1.84 -5.52
C GLY A 41 -6.18 -0.96 -4.32
N TRP A 42 -5.47 -1.54 -3.36
CA TRP A 42 -5.13 -0.87 -2.11
C TRP A 42 -3.62 -0.78 -1.95
N LEU A 43 -3.14 0.42 -1.61
CA LEU A 43 -1.77 0.66 -1.18
C LEU A 43 -1.76 0.93 0.32
N VAL A 44 -1.10 0.05 1.08
CA VAL A 44 -0.87 0.22 2.51
C VAL A 44 0.56 0.68 2.73
N LEU A 45 0.72 1.97 3.09
CA LEU A 45 2.03 2.58 3.31
C LEU A 45 2.32 2.78 4.79
N PHE A 46 3.32 2.07 5.30
CA PHE A 46 3.82 2.25 6.66
C PHE A 46 4.98 3.26 6.69
N ASP A 47 4.77 4.43 7.31
CA ASP A 47 5.83 5.43 7.49
C ASP A 47 6.54 5.24 8.85
N LEU A 48 7.75 4.68 8.81
CA LEU A 48 8.56 4.44 10.01
C LEU A 48 9.23 5.69 10.58
N ARG A 49 9.22 6.81 9.85
CA ARG A 49 9.74 8.09 10.37
C ARG A 49 8.77 8.70 11.38
N LYS A 50 7.49 8.32 11.31
CA LYS A 50 6.51 8.63 12.36
C LYS A 50 6.81 7.75 13.59
N ARG A 51 7.89 8.08 14.31
CA ARG A 51 8.27 7.46 15.61
C ARG A 51 7.30 7.73 16.75
N GLY A 52 6.21 8.46 16.49
CA GLY A 52 5.21 8.80 17.47
C GLY A 52 4.05 7.81 17.52
N LEU A 53 3.77 7.33 18.74
CA LEU A 53 2.41 7.07 19.26
C LEU A 53 1.80 5.67 19.15
N TRP A 54 2.53 4.61 18.82
CA TRP A 54 2.00 3.25 19.11
C TRP A 54 1.60 3.10 20.59
N ARG A 55 2.38 3.75 21.49
CA ARG A 55 2.13 3.76 22.93
C ARG A 55 1.02 4.71 23.41
N LYS A 56 0.50 5.62 22.56
CA LYS A 56 -0.63 6.51 22.93
C LYS A 56 -1.99 6.05 22.38
N LYS A 57 -2.03 5.04 21.51
CA LYS A 57 -3.30 4.48 20.99
C LYS A 57 -3.89 3.37 21.86
N LEU A 58 -3.19 2.96 22.92
CA LEU A 58 -3.60 1.92 23.87
C LEU A 58 -4.06 2.49 25.23
N LEU A 59 -4.25 3.81 25.33
CA LEU A 59 -4.81 4.48 26.51
C LEU A 59 -6.19 5.06 26.18
#